data_AF-A0A7S0H4M3-F1
#
_entry.id   AF-A0A7S0H4M3-F1
#
_cell.length_a   1.000
_cell.length_b   1.000
_cell.length_c   1.000
_cell.angle_alpha   90.00
_cell.angle_beta   90.00
_cell.angle_gamma   90.00
#
_symmetry.space_group_name_H-M   'P 1'
#
loop_
_entity.id
_entity.type
_entity.pdbx_description
1 polymer ?
#
loop_
_entity_poly.entity_id
_entity_poly.type
_entity_poly.pdbx_seq_one_letter_code
_entity_poly.pdbx_strand_id
1 'polypeptide(L)'
;IAEKLMGENKFKEAGERYEQAFKLDPNHPVNALKFRYKRCEAFSKHAKAESDSSTEGKATKETTNTAISACEQAISKEDTESSTYTELICLLADAKGAGGNWEAAIKDLEIAIQRERSHKIMEQLEHAKRKLKMEKRKDYYQILGVARNANDKEIKKAFRKLALKFHPDKVSPDEQEEAEARFRDIGEAYEVLTDSEKRGRYDRGEDVEVQGGQGQRPGGFPFGGGFPGGFPGGFQFRQGGGQRFHFQFG
;
A
#
# COMPACT_ATOMS: atom_id res chain seq x y z
N ILE A 1 11.68 -22.92 28.11
CA ILE A 1 12.17 -23.23 26.74
C ILE A 1 11.58 -22.26 25.71
N ALA A 2 10.24 -22.16 25.60
CA ALA A 2 9.60 -21.25 24.63
C ALA A 2 10.02 -19.77 24.79
N GLU A 3 10.11 -19.24 26.01
CA GLU A 3 10.60 -17.87 26.27
C GLU A 3 12.05 -17.64 25.81
N LYS A 4 12.91 -18.66 25.94
CA LYS A 4 14.29 -18.59 25.43
C LYS A 4 14.31 -18.51 23.90
N LEU A 5 13.46 -19.29 23.22
CA LEU A 5 13.33 -19.25 21.76
C LEU A 5 12.81 -17.89 21.26
N MET A 6 11.91 -17.25 22.01
CA MET A 6 11.47 -15.87 21.73
C MET A 6 12.64 -14.87 21.79
N GLY A 7 13.55 -15.02 22.76
CA GLY A 7 14.76 -14.19 22.86
C GLY A 7 15.79 -14.44 21.76
N GLU A 8 15.81 -15.66 21.20
CA GLU A 8 16.67 -16.04 20.07
C GLU A 8 16.07 -15.72 18.70
N ASN A 9 14.94 -15.00 18.62
CA ASN A 9 14.17 -14.73 17.40
C ASN A 9 13.69 -15.99 16.64
N LYS A 10 13.66 -17.15 17.30
CA LYS A 10 13.11 -18.41 16.75
C LYS A 10 11.60 -18.49 16.98
N PHE A 11 10.90 -17.53 16.39
CA PHE A 11 9.47 -17.29 16.67
C PHE A 11 8.57 -18.46 16.30
N LYS A 12 8.82 -19.13 15.17
CA LYS A 12 8.05 -20.32 14.75
C LYS A 12 8.14 -21.45 15.78
N GLU A 13 9.36 -21.83 16.15
CA GLU A 13 9.60 -22.86 17.15
C GLU A 13 9.00 -22.46 18.51
N ALA A 14 9.10 -21.19 18.90
CA ALA A 14 8.49 -20.71 20.13
C ALA A 14 6.96 -20.89 20.13
N GLY A 15 6.29 -20.55 19.03
CA GLY A 15 4.83 -20.73 18.86
C GLY A 15 4.41 -22.19 18.99
N GLU A 16 5.14 -23.10 18.35
CA GLU A 16 4.92 -24.56 18.45
C GLU A 16 5.10 -25.07 19.88
N ARG A 17 6.10 -24.56 20.61
CA ARG A 17 6.32 -24.93 22.02
C ARG A 17 5.21 -24.42 22.94
N TYR A 18 4.65 -23.23 22.70
CA TYR A 18 3.50 -22.76 23.45
C TYR A 18 2.24 -23.57 23.16
N GLU A 19 2.06 -24.04 21.93
CA GLU A 19 0.97 -24.95 21.59
C GLU A 19 1.10 -26.30 22.30
N GLN A 20 2.32 -26.86 22.36
CA GLN A 20 2.60 -28.07 23.14
C GLN A 20 2.33 -27.85 24.62
N ALA A 21 2.75 -26.72 25.19
CA ALA A 21 2.48 -26.38 26.59
C ALA A 21 0.99 -26.29 26.90
N PHE A 22 0.21 -25.68 26.00
CA PHE A 22 -1.25 -25.62 26.11
C PHE A 22 -1.92 -27.00 26.09
N LYS A 23 -1.42 -27.93 25.27
CA LYS A 23 -1.94 -29.31 25.20
C LYS A 23 -1.66 -30.12 26.49
N LEU A 24 -0.59 -29.78 27.22
CA LEU A 24 -0.23 -30.46 28.48
C LEU A 24 -1.10 -30.04 29.66
N ASP A 25 -1.53 -28.78 29.70
CA ASP A 25 -2.39 -28.25 30.76
C ASP A 25 -3.49 -27.33 30.20
N PRO A 26 -4.55 -27.90 29.58
CA PRO A 26 -5.61 -27.11 28.95
C PRO A 26 -6.58 -26.47 29.95
N ASN A 27 -6.70 -27.06 31.14
CA ASN A 27 -7.75 -26.74 32.11
C ASN A 27 -7.33 -25.68 33.14
N HIS A 28 -6.04 -25.33 33.21
CA HIS A 28 -5.58 -24.28 34.11
C HIS A 28 -5.84 -22.89 33.51
N PRO A 29 -6.79 -22.09 34.05
CA PRO A 29 -7.29 -20.89 33.38
C PRO A 29 -6.21 -19.83 33.13
N VAL A 30 -5.34 -19.57 34.11
CA VAL A 30 -4.26 -18.57 34.00
C VAL A 30 -3.18 -18.99 32.98
N ASN A 31 -2.75 -20.25 33.02
CA ASN A 31 -1.75 -20.78 32.11
C ASN A 31 -2.29 -20.91 30.68
N ALA A 32 -3.55 -21.32 30.54
CA ALA A 32 -4.24 -21.41 29.26
C ALA A 32 -4.26 -20.06 28.52
N LEU A 33 -4.69 -18.99 29.19
CA LEU A 33 -4.68 -17.64 28.61
C LEU A 33 -3.26 -17.18 28.29
N LYS A 34 -2.32 -17.37 29.23
CA LYS A 34 -0.91 -16.99 29.03
C LYS A 34 -0.30 -17.69 27.81
N PHE A 35 -0.51 -19.00 27.66
CA PHE A 35 0.04 -19.75 26.53
C PHE A 35 -0.61 -19.37 25.20
N ARG A 36 -1.91 -19.13 25.17
CA ARG A 36 -2.60 -18.63 23.97
C ARG A 36 -2.08 -17.25 23.55
N TYR A 37 -1.95 -16.32 24.49
CA TYR A 37 -1.36 -15.01 24.25
C TYR A 37 0.06 -15.13 23.70
N LYS A 38 0.92 -15.90 24.38
CA LYS A 38 2.33 -16.06 23.97
C LYS A 38 2.47 -16.78 22.63
N ARG A 39 1.56 -17.70 22.30
CA ARG A 39 1.47 -18.33 20.98
C ARG A 39 1.11 -17.33 19.89
N CYS A 40 0.09 -16.50 20.10
CA CYS A 40 -0.26 -15.40 19.18
C CYS A 40 0.93 -14.44 19.01
N GLU A 41 1.55 -13.99 20.11
CA GLU A 41 2.73 -13.11 20.07
C GLU A 41 3.88 -13.70 19.22
N ALA A 42 4.16 -15.00 19.40
CA ALA A 42 5.20 -15.69 18.65
C ALA A 42 4.89 -15.73 17.14
N PHE A 43 3.69 -16.16 16.75
CA PHE A 43 3.35 -16.26 15.33
C PHE A 43 3.20 -14.89 14.65
N SER A 44 2.68 -13.86 15.32
CA SER A 44 2.64 -12.49 14.77
C SER A 44 4.05 -11.94 14.53
N LYS A 45 4.99 -12.19 15.46
CA LYS A 45 6.41 -11.81 15.25
C LYS A 45 7.08 -12.60 14.13
N HIS A 46 6.73 -13.88 13.99
CA HIS A 46 7.22 -14.70 12.88
C HIS A 46 6.74 -14.16 11.52
N ALA A 47 5.44 -13.88 11.39
CA ALA A 47 4.86 -13.34 10.17
C ALA A 47 5.47 -11.97 9.83
N LYS A 48 5.67 -11.10 10.83
CA LYS A 48 6.34 -9.81 10.62
C LYS A 48 7.77 -9.97 10.11
N ALA A 49 8.58 -10.81 10.77
CA ALA A 49 9.96 -11.06 10.37
C ALA A 49 10.06 -11.62 8.95
N GLU A 50 9.14 -12.50 8.57
CA GLU A 50 9.06 -13.03 7.20
C GLU A 50 8.67 -11.94 6.20
N SER A 51 7.67 -11.11 6.51
CA SER A 51 7.27 -9.99 5.64
C SER A 51 8.40 -8.99 5.42
N ASP A 52 9.18 -8.69 6.46
CA ASP A 52 10.32 -7.77 6.40
C ASP A 52 11.47 -8.33 5.54
N SER A 53 11.62 -9.66 5.50
CA SER A 53 12.65 -10.34 4.68
C SER A 53 12.23 -10.59 3.22
N SER A 54 10.93 -10.47 2.91
CA SER A 54 10.38 -10.80 1.60
C SER A 54 10.57 -9.68 0.58
N THR A 55 10.74 -10.03 -0.70
CA THR A 55 10.83 -9.04 -1.80
C THR A 55 9.51 -8.34 -2.07
N GLU A 56 8.38 -8.99 -1.77
CA GLU A 56 7.03 -8.43 -1.93
C GLU A 56 6.58 -7.61 -0.73
N GLY A 57 7.33 -7.64 0.38
CA GLY A 57 6.94 -7.02 1.65
C GLY A 57 5.72 -7.69 2.30
N LYS A 58 5.47 -8.97 2.00
CA LYS A 58 4.36 -9.78 2.50
C LYS A 58 4.86 -11.16 2.95
N ALA A 59 4.34 -11.64 4.07
CA ALA A 59 4.58 -13.00 4.54
C ALA A 59 3.76 -14.01 3.72
N THR A 60 4.15 -15.29 3.77
CA THR A 60 3.43 -16.33 3.04
C THR A 60 2.00 -16.51 3.58
N LYS A 61 1.10 -17.01 2.72
CA LYS A 61 -0.30 -17.27 3.11
C LYS A 61 -0.40 -18.26 4.28
N GLU A 62 0.52 -19.22 4.35
CA GLU A 62 0.53 -20.21 5.42
C GLU A 62 0.87 -19.60 6.79
N THR A 63 1.93 -18.79 6.85
CA THR A 63 2.38 -18.17 8.11
C THR A 63 1.40 -17.12 8.61
N THR A 64 0.84 -16.34 7.70
CA THR A 64 -0.19 -15.33 8.00
C THR A 64 -1.47 -15.96 8.51
N ASN A 65 -1.97 -17.02 7.86
CA ASN A 65 -3.15 -17.76 8.35
C ASN A 65 -2.90 -18.40 9.72
N THR A 66 -1.69 -18.94 9.94
CA THR A 66 -1.32 -19.53 11.24
C THR A 66 -1.31 -18.48 12.34
N ALA A 67 -0.75 -17.29 12.07
CA ALA A 67 -0.72 -16.18 13.02
C ALA A 67 -2.12 -15.64 13.33
N ILE A 68 -2.95 -15.42 12.30
CA ILE A 68 -4.34 -14.97 12.47
C ILE A 68 -5.12 -15.98 13.31
N SER A 69 -5.07 -17.26 12.97
CA SER A 69 -5.78 -18.31 13.71
C SER A 69 -5.31 -18.41 15.15
N ALA A 70 -4.01 -18.28 15.41
CA ALA A 70 -3.47 -18.30 16.78
C ALA A 70 -4.00 -17.13 17.61
N CYS A 71 -4.10 -15.94 17.02
CA CYS A 71 -4.63 -14.75 17.70
C CYS A 71 -6.15 -14.80 17.88
N GLU A 72 -6.90 -15.29 16.90
CA GLU A 72 -8.34 -15.52 17.03
C GLU A 72 -8.66 -16.55 18.13
N GLN A 73 -7.87 -17.63 18.24
CA GLN A 73 -8.00 -18.60 19.33
C GLN A 73 -7.65 -18.02 20.71
N ALA A 74 -6.82 -16.98 20.76
CA ALA A 74 -6.47 -16.28 21.99
C ALA A 74 -7.56 -15.27 22.41
N ILE A 75 -8.33 -14.74 21.46
CA ILE A 75 -9.44 -13.82 21.74
C ILE A 75 -10.67 -14.63 22.15
N SER A 76 -10.89 -14.80 23.45
CA SER A 76 -12.13 -15.37 23.98
C SER A 76 -13.14 -14.27 24.33
N LYS A 77 -14.44 -14.60 24.32
CA LYS A 77 -15.52 -13.67 24.71
C LYS A 77 -15.46 -13.25 26.19
N GLU A 78 -14.75 -14.01 27.02
CA GLU A 78 -14.61 -13.77 28.46
C GLU A 78 -13.49 -12.78 28.78
N ASP A 79 -12.60 -12.50 27.82
CA ASP A 79 -11.43 -11.61 28.00
C ASP A 79 -11.69 -10.15 27.59
N THR A 80 -12.92 -9.80 27.17
CA THR A 80 -13.22 -8.49 26.55
C THR A 80 -12.99 -7.27 27.45
N GLU A 81 -12.91 -7.45 28.76
CA GLU A 81 -12.71 -6.38 29.74
C GLU A 81 -11.24 -6.23 30.18
N SER A 82 -10.36 -7.14 29.78
CA SER A 82 -8.96 -7.14 30.17
C SER A 82 -8.12 -6.24 29.26
N SER A 83 -7.12 -5.55 29.83
CA SER A 83 -6.06 -4.84 29.10
C SER A 83 -5.33 -5.76 28.10
N THR A 84 -5.36 -7.08 28.30
CA THR A 84 -4.79 -8.06 27.37
C THR A 84 -5.57 -8.16 26.05
N TYR A 85 -6.84 -7.77 26.01
CA TYR A 85 -7.66 -7.83 24.81
C TYR A 85 -7.21 -6.84 23.74
N THR A 86 -6.89 -5.60 24.14
CA THR A 86 -6.39 -4.58 23.20
C THR A 86 -5.03 -4.98 22.63
N GLU A 87 -4.16 -5.58 23.45
CA GLU A 87 -2.89 -6.16 22.99
C GLU A 87 -3.08 -7.30 21.98
N LEU A 88 -4.02 -8.22 22.24
CA LEU A 88 -4.34 -9.32 21.32
C LEU A 88 -4.87 -8.80 19.97
N ILE A 89 -5.72 -7.77 19.99
CA ILE A 89 -6.17 -7.11 18.76
C ILE A 89 -4.99 -6.51 18.00
N CYS A 90 -4.05 -5.87 18.70
CA CYS A 90 -2.86 -5.30 18.05
C CYS A 90 -2.00 -6.38 17.38
N LEU A 91 -1.82 -7.53 18.04
CA LEU A 91 -1.10 -8.67 17.48
C LEU A 91 -1.82 -9.29 16.28
N LEU A 92 -3.16 -9.34 16.31
CA LEU A 92 -3.99 -9.79 15.19
C LEU A 92 -3.89 -8.83 14.00
N ALA A 93 -3.94 -7.53 14.25
CA ALA A 93 -3.79 -6.49 13.23
C ALA A 93 -2.40 -6.55 12.58
N ASP A 94 -1.34 -6.74 13.36
CA ASP A 94 0.02 -6.95 12.85
C ASP A 94 0.10 -8.20 11.94
N ALA A 95 -0.52 -9.32 12.35
CA ALA A 95 -0.57 -10.55 11.54
C ALA A 95 -1.34 -10.35 10.23
N LYS A 96 -2.48 -9.66 10.26
CA LYS A 96 -3.25 -9.29 9.07
C LYS A 96 -2.46 -8.36 8.14
N GLY A 97 -1.75 -7.39 8.72
CA GLY A 97 -0.88 -6.47 8.01
C GLY A 97 0.30 -7.17 7.33
N ALA A 98 0.93 -8.14 8.00
CA ALA A 98 2.02 -8.95 7.41
C ALA A 98 1.56 -9.73 6.16
N GLY A 99 0.29 -10.12 6.08
CA GLY A 99 -0.32 -10.71 4.88
C GLY A 99 -0.81 -9.72 3.83
N GLY A 100 -0.65 -8.42 4.06
CA GLY A 100 -1.15 -7.35 3.19
C GLY A 100 -2.62 -7.02 3.35
N ASN A 101 -3.32 -7.59 4.34
CA ASN A 101 -4.74 -7.27 4.59
C ASN A 101 -4.86 -6.06 5.53
N TRP A 102 -4.35 -4.91 5.05
CA TRP A 102 -4.30 -3.66 5.84
C TRP A 102 -5.69 -3.10 6.14
N GLU A 103 -6.69 -3.36 5.30
CA GLU A 103 -8.07 -2.93 5.55
C GLU A 103 -8.67 -3.59 6.79
N ALA A 104 -8.48 -4.90 6.94
CA ALA A 104 -8.93 -5.63 8.12
C ALA A 104 -8.15 -5.21 9.36
N ALA A 105 -6.83 -5.01 9.23
CA ALA A 105 -5.97 -4.54 10.32
C ALA A 105 -6.40 -3.15 10.84
N ILE A 106 -6.76 -2.21 9.96
CA ILE A 106 -7.22 -0.87 10.34
C ILE A 106 -8.53 -0.95 11.13
N LYS A 107 -9.50 -1.76 10.69
CA LYS A 107 -10.78 -1.93 11.39
C LYS A 107 -10.56 -2.46 12.81
N ASP A 108 -9.70 -3.46 12.95
CA ASP A 108 -9.33 -4.03 14.24
C ASP A 108 -8.70 -2.98 15.17
N LEU A 109 -7.73 -2.20 14.66
CA LEU A 109 -7.07 -1.14 15.42
C LEU A 109 -8.02 0.01 15.80
N GLU A 110 -8.98 0.35 14.95
CA GLU A 110 -10.02 1.35 15.28
C GLU A 110 -10.92 0.86 16.42
N ILE A 111 -11.26 -0.43 16.46
CA ILE A 111 -11.96 -1.05 17.60
C ILE A 111 -11.11 -0.99 18.87
N ALA A 112 -9.80 -1.26 18.76
CA ALA A 112 -8.89 -1.16 19.91
C ALA A 112 -8.80 0.27 20.47
N ILE A 113 -8.70 1.28 19.60
CA ILE A 113 -8.63 2.71 20.00
C ILE A 113 -9.90 3.18 20.71
N GLN A 114 -11.07 2.69 20.29
CA GLN A 114 -12.33 3.04 20.95
C GLN A 114 -12.38 2.55 22.41
N ARG A 115 -11.67 1.46 22.73
CA ARG A 115 -11.58 0.93 24.10
C ARG A 115 -10.45 1.59 24.89
N GLU A 116 -9.27 1.65 24.29
CA GLU A 116 -8.06 2.16 24.92
C GLU A 116 -7.27 3.03 23.93
N ARG A 117 -7.18 4.32 24.23
CA ARG A 117 -6.39 5.25 23.42
C ARG A 117 -4.93 5.25 23.87
N SER A 118 -4.18 4.24 23.45
CA SER A 118 -2.73 4.15 23.68
C SER A 118 -1.92 4.69 22.49
N HIS A 119 -0.78 5.32 22.77
CA HIS A 119 0.16 5.80 21.75
C HIS A 119 0.56 4.69 20.78
N LYS A 120 0.82 3.49 21.31
CA LYS A 120 1.21 2.32 20.51
C LYS A 120 0.16 1.94 19.47
N ILE A 121 -1.12 1.99 19.84
CA ILE A 121 -2.22 1.61 18.95
C ILE A 121 -2.42 2.69 17.87
N MET A 122 -2.29 3.96 18.24
CA MET A 122 -2.33 5.07 17.28
C MET A 122 -1.19 4.98 16.26
N GLU A 123 0.03 4.69 16.72
CA GLU A 123 1.20 4.49 15.85
C GLU A 123 0.98 3.32 14.88
N GLN A 124 0.48 2.17 15.37
CA GLN A 124 0.13 1.03 14.52
C GLN A 124 -0.97 1.36 13.51
N LEU A 125 -1.99 2.13 13.91
CA LEU A 125 -3.07 2.56 13.02
C LEU A 125 -2.53 3.45 11.91
N GLU A 126 -1.71 4.45 12.24
CA GLU A 126 -1.10 5.34 11.25
C GLU A 126 -0.21 4.57 10.28
N HIS A 127 0.59 3.63 10.79
CA HIS A 127 1.40 2.75 9.96
C HIS A 127 0.52 1.92 9.00
N ALA A 128 -0.54 1.28 9.51
CA ALA A 128 -1.47 0.49 8.69
C ALA A 128 -2.19 1.35 7.64
N LYS A 129 -2.66 2.55 8.00
CA LYS A 129 -3.28 3.51 7.07
C LYS A 129 -2.31 3.95 5.98
N ARG A 130 -1.05 4.23 6.34
CA ARG A 130 0.00 4.56 5.38
C ARG A 130 0.26 3.41 4.41
N LYS A 131 0.35 2.17 4.90
CA LYS A 131 0.56 0.98 4.07
C LYS A 131 -0.61 0.73 3.12
N LEU A 132 -1.85 0.81 3.61
CA LEU A 132 -3.04 0.68 2.76
C LEU A 132 -3.07 1.75 1.67
N LYS A 133 -2.72 2.99 2.02
CA LYS A 133 -2.64 4.09 1.07
C LYS A 133 -1.57 3.85 -0.01
N MET A 134 -0.40 3.32 0.37
CA MET A 134 0.63 2.93 -0.60
C MET A 134 0.16 1.83 -1.55
N GLU A 135 -0.55 0.83 -1.05
CA GLU A 135 -1.07 -0.28 -1.87
C GLU A 135 -2.17 0.19 -2.84
N LYS A 136 -3.01 1.14 -2.42
CA LYS A 136 -4.04 1.74 -3.28
C LYS A 136 -3.50 2.78 -4.25
N ARG A 137 -2.27 3.26 -4.04
CA ARG A 137 -1.66 4.28 -4.90
C ARG A 137 -1.26 3.64 -6.23
N LYS A 138 -1.48 4.39 -7.32
CA LYS A 138 -0.99 4.02 -8.64
C LYS A 138 0.54 3.85 -8.62
N ASP A 139 1.03 2.75 -9.18
CA ASP A 139 2.46 2.57 -9.43
C ASP A 139 2.83 3.25 -10.75
N TYR A 140 3.35 4.48 -10.67
CA TYR A 140 3.71 5.29 -11.84
C TYR A 140 4.84 4.67 -12.66
N TYR A 141 5.74 3.93 -12.01
CA TYR A 141 6.82 3.21 -12.72
C TYR A 141 6.22 2.06 -13.54
N GLN A 142 5.26 1.32 -12.97
CA GLN A 142 4.54 0.28 -13.72
C GLN A 142 3.68 0.86 -14.85
N ILE A 143 3.02 2.00 -14.64
CA ILE A 143 2.22 2.68 -15.68
C ILE A 143 3.10 3.06 -16.88
N LEU A 144 4.30 3.58 -16.64
CA LEU A 144 5.26 3.88 -17.70
C LEU A 144 6.02 2.64 -18.21
N GLY A 145 5.94 1.51 -17.50
CA GLY A 145 6.68 0.29 -17.83
C GLY A 145 8.19 0.43 -17.69
N VAL A 146 8.64 1.20 -16.68
CA VAL A 146 10.06 1.45 -16.40
C VAL A 146 10.43 0.90 -15.01
N ALA A 147 11.72 0.63 -14.80
CA ALA A 147 12.21 0.22 -13.49
C ALA A 147 12.22 1.40 -12.49
N ARG A 148 12.17 1.12 -11.18
CA ARG A 148 12.20 2.16 -10.14
C ARG A 148 13.50 3.00 -10.14
N ASN A 149 14.60 2.41 -10.61
CA ASN A 149 15.89 3.09 -10.79
C ASN A 149 16.05 3.72 -12.17
N ALA A 150 14.99 3.83 -12.97
CA ALA A 150 15.06 4.42 -14.30
C ALA A 150 15.55 5.87 -14.25
N ASN A 151 16.37 6.21 -15.23
CA ASN A 151 16.87 7.56 -15.41
C ASN A 151 15.84 8.43 -16.17
N ASP A 152 16.01 9.75 -16.12
CA ASP A 152 15.09 10.70 -16.76
C ASP A 152 14.94 10.47 -18.28
N LYS A 153 15.98 9.95 -18.94
CA LYS A 153 15.94 9.66 -20.38
C LYS A 153 15.04 8.47 -20.69
N GLU A 154 15.09 7.43 -19.86
CA GLU A 154 14.23 6.24 -19.95
C GLU A 154 12.77 6.60 -19.68
N ILE A 155 12.51 7.40 -18.64
CA ILE A 155 11.17 7.90 -18.30
C ILE A 155 10.60 8.71 -19.49
N LYS A 156 11.38 9.65 -20.04
CA LYS A 156 10.99 10.44 -21.23
C LYS A 156 10.73 9.57 -22.45
N LYS A 157 11.56 8.56 -22.70
CA LYS A 157 11.41 7.64 -23.83
C LYS A 157 10.15 6.79 -23.71
N ALA A 158 9.88 6.26 -22.52
CA ALA A 158 8.70 5.47 -22.22
C ALA A 158 7.41 6.29 -22.38
N PHE A 159 7.38 7.50 -21.82
CA PHE A 159 6.27 8.44 -21.98
C PHE A 159 5.96 8.71 -23.46
N ARG A 160 6.97 9.04 -24.28
CA ARG A 160 6.77 9.29 -25.73
C ARG A 160 6.17 8.10 -26.45
N LYS A 161 6.63 6.89 -26.14
CA LYS A 161 6.13 5.65 -26.75
C LYS A 161 4.66 5.40 -26.39
N LEU A 162 4.30 5.60 -25.12
CA LEU A 162 2.95 5.38 -24.64
C LEU A 162 1.98 6.48 -25.10
N ALA A 163 2.41 7.75 -25.10
CA ALA A 163 1.62 8.87 -25.59
C ALA A 163 1.23 8.71 -27.07
N LEU A 164 2.16 8.20 -27.90
CA LEU A 164 1.86 7.89 -29.31
C LEU A 164 0.94 6.67 -29.49
N LYS A 165 0.91 5.75 -28.52
CA LYS A 165 0.08 4.55 -28.57
C LYS A 165 -1.38 4.86 -28.20
N PHE A 166 -1.58 5.69 -27.18
CA PHE A 166 -2.90 6.08 -26.67
C PHE A 166 -3.38 7.44 -27.20
N HIS A 167 -2.82 7.90 -28.33
CA HIS A 167 -3.26 9.13 -28.98
C HIS A 167 -4.65 8.92 -29.62
N PRO A 168 -5.61 9.86 -29.50
CA PRO A 168 -6.97 9.70 -30.03
C PRO A 168 -7.00 9.40 -31.52
N ASP A 169 -6.08 9.96 -32.31
CA ASP A 169 -5.99 9.66 -33.76
C ASP A 169 -5.57 8.22 -34.10
N LYS A 170 -5.06 7.45 -33.13
CA LYS A 170 -4.60 6.06 -33.36
C LYS A 170 -5.51 5.00 -32.77
N VAL A 171 -6.50 5.40 -32.00
CA VAL A 171 -7.37 4.51 -31.23
C VAL A 171 -8.76 4.52 -31.87
N SER A 172 -9.44 3.37 -31.87
CA SER A 172 -10.80 3.29 -32.41
C SER A 172 -11.77 4.09 -31.52
N PRO A 173 -12.93 4.53 -32.06
CA PRO A 173 -13.94 5.23 -31.27
C PRO A 173 -14.42 4.45 -30.03
N ASP A 174 -14.44 3.12 -30.11
CA ASP A 174 -14.89 2.24 -29.02
C ASP A 174 -13.85 2.14 -27.88
N GLU A 175 -12.57 2.36 -28.19
CA GLU A 175 -11.46 2.33 -27.23
C GLU A 175 -11.07 3.72 -26.72
N GLN A 176 -11.78 4.77 -27.17
CA GLN A 176 -11.40 6.17 -26.92
C GLN A 176 -11.45 6.52 -25.43
N GLU A 177 -12.45 6.03 -24.69
CA GLU A 177 -12.59 6.27 -23.25
C GLU A 177 -11.46 5.60 -22.44
N GLU A 178 -11.13 4.34 -22.77
CA GLU A 178 -10.03 3.64 -22.10
C GLU A 178 -8.68 4.28 -22.42
N ALA A 179 -8.47 4.69 -23.68
CA ALA A 179 -7.26 5.39 -24.07
C ALA A 179 -7.12 6.75 -23.37
N GLU A 180 -8.20 7.51 -23.19
CA GLU A 180 -8.17 8.76 -22.43
C GLU A 180 -7.79 8.52 -20.96
N ALA A 181 -8.38 7.51 -20.31
CA ALA A 181 -8.06 7.16 -18.93
C ALA A 181 -6.58 6.76 -18.79
N ARG A 182 -6.08 5.90 -19.68
CA ARG A 182 -4.66 5.49 -19.72
C ARG A 182 -3.74 6.68 -19.98
N PHE A 183 -4.11 7.55 -20.92
CA PHE A 183 -3.31 8.71 -21.26
C PHE A 183 -3.20 9.70 -20.09
N ARG A 184 -4.29 9.87 -19.32
CA ARG A 184 -4.28 10.65 -18.07
C ARG A 184 -3.30 10.06 -17.05
N ASP A 185 -3.35 8.75 -16.83
CA ASP A 185 -2.45 8.04 -15.92
C ASP A 185 -0.97 8.16 -16.34
N ILE A 186 -0.70 8.07 -17.65
CA ILE A 186 0.64 8.23 -18.24
C ILE A 186 1.17 9.66 -18.03
N GLY A 187 0.32 10.66 -18.22
CA GLY A 187 0.67 12.07 -17.99
C GLY A 187 1.01 12.34 -16.52
N GLU A 188 0.15 11.87 -15.61
CA GLU A 188 0.35 11.95 -14.16
C GLU A 188 1.66 11.27 -13.74
N ALA A 189 1.91 10.05 -14.23
CA ALA A 189 3.15 9.33 -13.97
C ALA A 189 4.39 10.08 -14.45
N TYR A 190 4.34 10.67 -15.65
CA TYR A 190 5.46 11.44 -16.19
C TYR A 190 5.74 12.71 -15.38
N GLU A 191 4.70 13.46 -14.99
CA GLU A 191 4.84 14.68 -14.20
C GLU A 191 5.51 14.40 -12.84
N VAL A 192 5.07 13.33 -12.17
CA VAL A 192 5.62 12.97 -10.86
C VAL A 192 7.03 12.41 -10.96
N LEU A 193 7.32 11.58 -11.96
CA LEU A 193 8.61 10.89 -12.05
C LEU A 193 9.74 11.74 -12.67
N THR A 194 9.42 12.82 -13.40
CA THR A 194 10.44 13.71 -14.00
C THR A 194 10.87 14.87 -13.11
N ASP A 195 10.06 15.23 -12.13
CA ASP A 195 10.41 16.22 -11.11
C ASP A 195 11.09 15.49 -9.94
N SER A 196 12.34 15.85 -9.63
CA SER A 196 13.12 15.19 -8.58
C SER A 196 12.51 15.32 -7.19
N GLU A 197 11.85 16.44 -6.90
CA GLU A 197 11.18 16.67 -5.62
C GLU A 197 9.91 15.83 -5.52
N LYS A 198 9.07 15.87 -6.57
CA LYS A 198 7.85 15.05 -6.64
C LYS A 198 8.15 13.56 -6.63
N ARG A 199 9.18 13.12 -7.37
CA ARG A 199 9.67 11.73 -7.35
C ARG A 199 10.15 11.33 -5.97
N GLY A 200 10.93 12.18 -5.31
CA GLY A 200 11.39 11.93 -3.94
C GLY A 200 10.23 11.80 -2.95
N ARG A 201 9.23 12.68 -3.03
CA ARG A 201 8.00 12.60 -2.23
C ARG A 201 7.20 11.34 -2.55
N TYR A 202 7.09 11.00 -3.83
CA TYR A 202 6.44 9.78 -4.31
C TYR A 202 7.09 8.53 -3.69
N ASP A 203 8.41 8.41 -3.80
CA ASP A 203 9.19 7.27 -3.35
C ASP A 203 9.17 7.13 -1.81
N ARG A 204 9.06 8.25 -1.07
CA ARG A 204 8.87 8.24 0.40
C ARG A 204 7.45 7.93 0.85
N GLY A 205 6.51 7.80 -0.09
CA GLY A 205 5.11 7.59 0.22
C GLY A 205 4.40 8.83 0.77
N GLU A 206 4.91 10.01 0.46
CA GLU A 206 4.22 11.26 0.73
C GLU A 206 3.18 11.55 -0.36
N ASP A 207 2.16 12.32 0.01
CA ASP A 207 1.22 12.86 -0.95
C ASP A 207 1.97 13.76 -1.91
N VAL A 208 1.85 13.44 -3.19
CA VAL A 208 2.34 14.29 -4.28
C VAL A 208 1.10 14.95 -4.85
N GLU A 209 1.03 16.26 -4.68
CA GLU A 209 -0.02 17.06 -5.29
C GLU A 209 0.25 17.07 -6.80
N VAL A 210 -0.44 16.19 -7.50
CA VAL A 210 -0.50 16.23 -8.96
C VAL A 210 -1.45 17.36 -9.31
N GLN A 211 -0.98 18.30 -10.11
CA GLN A 211 -1.77 19.45 -10.54
C GLN A 211 -2.91 18.96 -11.45
N GLY A 212 -4.01 18.53 -10.83
CA GLY A 212 -5.13 17.83 -11.48
C GLY A 212 -5.91 16.86 -10.59
N GLY A 213 -5.44 16.58 -9.37
CA GLY A 213 -6.01 15.54 -8.49
C GLY A 213 -6.99 15.98 -7.40
N GLN A 214 -7.07 17.27 -7.03
CA GLN A 214 -8.03 17.75 -6.02
C GLN A 214 -8.52 19.16 -6.35
N GLY A 215 -9.81 19.28 -6.65
CA GLY A 215 -10.49 20.56 -6.86
C GLY A 215 -11.47 20.53 -8.03
N GLN A 216 -12.75 20.45 -7.71
CA GLN A 216 -13.88 20.82 -8.58
C GLN A 216 -13.52 21.85 -9.66
N ARG A 217 -13.34 21.39 -10.92
CA ARG A 217 -13.64 22.16 -12.14
C ARG A 217 -14.11 21.19 -13.24
N PRO A 218 -15.40 21.19 -13.60
CA PRO A 218 -15.84 20.48 -14.80
C PRO A 218 -15.44 21.33 -16.01
N GLY A 219 -14.51 20.83 -16.84
CA GLY A 219 -14.24 21.40 -18.17
C GLY A 219 -12.84 21.91 -18.47
N GLY A 220 -11.77 21.40 -17.83
CA GLY A 220 -10.40 21.76 -18.18
C GLY A 220 -9.49 20.54 -18.32
N PHE A 221 -9.15 20.15 -19.55
CA PHE A 221 -8.03 19.27 -19.81
C PHE A 221 -6.73 19.97 -19.33
N PRO A 222 -5.79 19.26 -18.68
CA PRO A 222 -4.56 19.86 -18.13
C PRO A 222 -3.56 20.31 -19.21
N PHE A 223 -3.92 20.23 -20.49
CA PHE A 223 -3.12 20.70 -21.63
C PHE A 223 -3.19 22.22 -21.87
N GLY A 224 -3.82 22.99 -20.97
CA GLY A 224 -4.03 24.43 -21.10
C GLY A 224 -2.92 25.34 -20.53
N GLY A 225 -1.79 24.82 -20.07
CA GLY A 225 -0.72 25.62 -19.47
C GLY A 225 0.67 25.05 -19.73
N GLY A 226 1.40 25.65 -20.66
CA GLY A 226 2.85 25.62 -20.83
C GLY A 226 3.60 24.36 -20.42
N PHE A 227 3.79 23.42 -21.36
CA PHE A 227 4.88 22.45 -21.28
C PHE A 227 6.24 23.18 -21.31
N PRO A 228 7.13 23.03 -20.30
CA PRO A 228 8.49 23.55 -20.35
C PRO A 228 9.34 22.58 -21.19
N GLY A 229 9.25 22.71 -22.51
CA GLY A 229 9.96 21.87 -23.47
C GLY A 229 9.14 21.68 -24.73
N GLY A 230 9.29 22.62 -25.66
CA GLY A 230 8.60 22.64 -26.95
C GLY A 230 8.68 21.28 -27.65
N PHE A 231 7.51 20.70 -27.90
CA PHE A 231 7.32 19.60 -28.82
C PHE A 231 7.16 20.19 -30.24
N PRO A 232 7.90 19.70 -31.25
CA PRO A 232 7.60 19.99 -32.64
C PRO A 232 6.39 19.13 -33.05
N GLY A 233 5.20 19.75 -33.07
CA GLY A 233 3.94 19.09 -33.43
C GLY A 233 2.84 19.29 -32.40
N GLY A 234 2.41 20.54 -32.21
CA GLY A 234 1.47 20.96 -31.16
C GLY A 234 0.20 20.11 -31.05
N PHE A 235 -0.13 19.77 -29.80
CA PHE A 235 -1.44 19.26 -29.40
C PHE A 235 -2.50 20.35 -29.60
N GLN A 236 -3.43 20.15 -30.53
CA GLN A 236 -4.64 20.97 -30.67
C GLN A 236 -5.87 20.10 -30.36
N PHE A 237 -6.44 20.30 -29.18
CA PHE A 237 -7.83 19.91 -28.91
C PHE A 237 -8.72 20.77 -29.82
N ARG A 238 -9.36 20.13 -30.81
CA ARG A 238 -10.34 20.77 -31.66
C ARG A 238 -11.65 20.97 -30.88
N GLN A 239 -11.70 22.00 -30.05
CA GLN A 239 -12.96 22.59 -29.58
C GLN A 239 -13.28 23.78 -30.51
N GLY A 240 -14.45 23.71 -31.15
CA GLY A 240 -14.86 24.67 -32.17
C GLY A 240 -14.94 26.11 -31.66
N GLY A 241 -14.35 27.03 -32.41
CA GLY A 241 -14.42 28.47 -32.18
C GLY A 241 -13.23 29.16 -32.84
N GLY A 242 -13.46 29.90 -33.92
CA GLY A 242 -12.44 30.32 -34.87
C GLY A 242 -11.31 31.18 -34.29
N GLN A 243 -10.08 30.79 -34.61
CA GLN A 243 -8.99 31.68 -35.03
C GLN A 243 -7.89 30.82 -35.67
N ARG A 244 -7.65 31.04 -36.97
CA ARG A 244 -6.62 30.35 -37.73
C ARG A 244 -5.29 31.08 -37.50
N PHE A 245 -4.32 30.42 -36.87
CA PHE A 245 -2.92 30.83 -36.98
C PHE A 245 -2.20 29.87 -37.93
N HIS A 246 -1.65 30.44 -39.00
CA HIS A 246 -0.81 29.76 -39.98
C HIS A 246 0.66 30.00 -39.61
N PHE A 247 1.47 28.95 -39.57
CA PHE A 247 2.92 29.06 -39.55
C PHE A 247 3.53 28.05 -40.51
N GLN A 248 4.33 28.58 -41.44
CA GLN A 248 5.11 27.87 -42.44
C GLN A 248 6.52 27.67 -41.90
N PHE A 249 7.10 26.48 -42.08
CA PHE A 249 8.50 26.19 -41.74
C PHE A 249 9.18 25.52 -42.94
N GLY A 250 10.34 26.06 -43.31
CA GLY A 250 11.33 25.44 -44.20
C GLY A 250 12.44 24.80 -43.40
#